data_AF-A0A9Q1AV96-F1
#
_entry.id   AF-A0A9Q1AV96-F1
#
_cell.length_a   1.000
_cell.length_b   1.000
_cell.length_c   1.000
_cell.angle_alpha   90.00
_cell.angle_beta   90.00
_cell.angle_gamma   90.00
#
_symmetry.space_group_name_H-M   'P 1'
#
loop_
_entity.id
_entity.type
_entity.pdbx_description
1 polymer ?
#
loop_
_entity_poly.entity_id
_entity_poly.type
_entity_poly.pdbx_seq_one_letter_code
_entity_poly.pdbx_strand_id
1 'polypeptide(L)'
;MVDPPFVPDPKVVYAKDIGDVGAFSTVKGVVLDDTDKAFYDEFSTGNIPIPWQEEMIETGVFGELNLWGAKGTTPQDLDRNARPSSDATSKSGTCLLL
;
A
#
# COMPACT_ATOMS: atom_id res chain seq x y z
N MET A 1 9.83 21.00 18.88
CA MET A 1 9.96 20.69 17.45
C MET A 1 10.63 21.89 16.79
N VAL A 2 11.53 21.67 15.84
CA VAL A 2 12.26 22.74 15.16
C VAL A 2 11.82 22.76 13.70
N ASP A 3 11.46 23.92 13.19
CA ASP A 3 11.04 24.06 11.80
C ASP A 3 12.22 23.87 10.85
N PRO A 4 12.01 23.22 9.70
CA PRO A 4 13.06 23.06 8.72
C PRO A 4 13.46 24.43 8.14
N PRO A 5 14.75 24.65 7.83
CA PRO A 5 15.23 25.91 7.28
C PRO A 5 14.76 26.17 5.84
N PHE A 6 14.23 25.14 5.16
CA PHE A 6 13.68 25.21 3.82
C PHE A 6 12.43 24.33 3.74
N VAL A 7 11.36 24.88 3.18
CA VAL A 7 10.12 24.18 2.86
C VAL A 7 9.92 24.27 1.34
N PRO A 8 9.88 23.13 0.62
CA PRO A 8 9.68 23.13 -0.83
C PRO A 8 8.30 23.69 -1.21
N ASP A 9 8.22 24.41 -2.33
CA ASP A 9 6.95 24.86 -2.89
C ASP A 9 6.19 23.63 -3.40
N PRO A 10 4.98 23.34 -2.89
CA PRO A 10 4.19 22.18 -3.32
C PRO A 10 3.78 22.23 -4.79
N LYS A 11 3.95 23.36 -5.48
CA LYS A 11 3.64 23.53 -6.91
C LYS A 11 4.86 23.30 -7.81
N VAL A 12 6.05 23.06 -7.25
CA VAL A 12 7.30 22.90 -8.00
C VAL A 12 7.78 21.46 -7.96
N VAL A 13 8.09 20.90 -9.14
CA VAL A 13 8.76 19.61 -9.25
C VAL A 13 10.27 19.83 -9.23
N TYR A 14 10.94 19.36 -8.18
CA TYR A 14 12.39 19.49 -7.99
C TYR A 14 13.17 18.39 -8.72
N ALA A 15 13.00 18.30 -10.05
CA ALA A 15 13.69 17.35 -10.91
C ALA A 15 13.94 17.95 -12.30
N LYS A 16 14.71 17.26 -13.15
CA LYS A 16 14.84 17.64 -14.57
C LYS A 16 13.52 17.46 -15.31
N ASP A 17 13.32 18.24 -16.37
CA ASP A 17 12.23 17.99 -17.30
C ASP A 17 12.38 16.59 -17.91
N ILE A 18 11.26 15.90 -18.13
CA ILE A 18 11.26 14.56 -18.71
C ILE A 18 11.85 14.54 -20.13
N GLY A 19 11.72 15.65 -20.88
CA GLY A 19 12.34 15.83 -22.20
C GLY A 19 13.86 15.94 -22.16
N ASP A 20 14.43 16.32 -21.02
CA ASP A 20 15.88 16.39 -20.79
C ASP A 20 16.45 15.07 -20.24
N VAL A 21 15.59 14.08 -19.98
CA VAL A 21 16.00 12.73 -19.55
C VAL A 21 16.21 11.86 -20.79
N GLY A 22 17.46 11.47 -21.03
CA GLY A 22 17.79 10.57 -22.14
C GLY A 22 17.11 9.20 -22.01
N ALA A 23 16.56 8.70 -23.12
CA ALA A 23 16.01 7.36 -23.18
C ALA A 23 17.12 6.31 -23.29
N PHE A 24 16.98 5.20 -22.56
CA PHE A 24 17.80 4.01 -22.75
C PHE A 24 17.19 3.12 -23.83
N SER A 25 18.04 2.45 -24.61
CA SER A 25 17.58 1.41 -25.52
C SER A 25 17.11 0.19 -24.75
N THR A 26 16.05 -0.46 -25.23
CA THR A 26 15.61 -1.74 -24.66
C THR A 26 16.61 -2.83 -25.01
N VAL A 27 17.06 -3.57 -23.99
CA VAL A 27 17.87 -4.78 -24.20
C VAL A 27 16.96 -5.86 -24.81
N LYS A 28 17.34 -6.37 -25.98
CA LYS A 28 16.63 -7.46 -26.67
C LYS A 28 17.32 -8.79 -26.42
N GLY A 29 16.57 -9.89 -26.47
CA GLY A 29 17.11 -11.25 -26.35
C GLY A 29 17.33 -11.75 -24.92
N VAL A 30 16.79 -11.04 -23.91
CA VAL A 30 16.75 -11.54 -22.53
C VAL A 30 15.66 -12.60 -22.42
N VAL A 31 16.02 -13.77 -21.90
CA VAL A 31 15.09 -14.85 -21.57
C VAL A 31 15.10 -15.01 -20.06
N LEU A 32 13.93 -14.84 -19.44
CA LEU A 32 13.77 -15.04 -18.01
C LEU A 32 13.63 -16.52 -17.71
N ASP A 33 14.38 -17.01 -16.74
CA ASP A 33 14.32 -18.40 -16.30
C ASP A 33 13.67 -18.54 -14.91
N ASP A 34 13.70 -19.76 -14.37
CA ASP A 34 13.08 -20.04 -13.08
C ASP A 34 13.85 -19.45 -11.89
N THR A 35 15.14 -19.14 -12.05
CA THR A 35 15.91 -18.45 -11.01
C THR A 35 15.54 -16.98 -10.93
N ASP A 36 15.27 -16.33 -12.07
CA ASP A 36 14.76 -14.95 -12.11
C ASP A 36 13.38 -14.86 -11.43
N LYS A 37 12.49 -15.83 -11.70
CA LYS A 37 11.17 -15.90 -11.06
C LYS A 37 11.28 -16.07 -9.55
N ALA A 38 12.12 -16.98 -9.09
CA ALA A 38 12.34 -17.19 -7.66
C ALA A 38 12.82 -15.90 -6.97
N PHE A 39 13.71 -15.16 -7.63
CA PHE A 39 14.16 -13.86 -7.14
C PHE A 39 13.02 -12.82 -7.11
N TYR A 40 12.19 -12.74 -8.15
CA TYR A 40 11.05 -11.82 -8.17
C TYR A 40 10.02 -12.14 -7.08
N ASP A 41 9.79 -13.42 -6.81
CA ASP A 41 8.90 -13.88 -5.74
C ASP A 41 9.47 -13.52 -4.36
N GLU A 42 10.79 -13.69 -4.16
CA GLU A 42 11.46 -13.29 -2.92
C GLU A 42 11.48 -11.77 -2.72
N PHE A 43 11.70 -11.01 -3.79
CA PHE A 43 11.74 -9.55 -3.76
C PHE A 43 10.36 -8.94 -3.44
N SER A 44 9.29 -9.52 -3.97
CA SER A 44 7.92 -8.99 -3.91
C SER A 44 7.23 -9.29 -2.57
N THR A 45 7.84 -8.84 -1.48
CA THR A 45 7.37 -9.10 -0.09
C THR A 45 6.02 -8.48 0.26
N GLY A 46 5.49 -7.61 -0.59
CA GLY A 46 4.20 -6.95 -0.39
C GLY A 46 4.29 -5.74 0.56
N ASN A 47 3.29 -5.60 1.43
CA ASN A 47 3.20 -4.44 2.33
C ASN A 47 4.19 -4.56 3.48
N ILE A 48 4.95 -3.50 3.72
CA ILE A 48 5.80 -3.40 4.91
C ILE A 48 4.93 -2.99 6.10
N PRO A 49 4.91 -3.75 7.22
CA PRO A 49 3.88 -3.59 8.24
C PRO A 49 3.78 -2.20 8.86
N ILE A 50 4.91 -1.57 9.20
CA ILE A 50 4.90 -0.27 9.90
C ILE A 50 4.41 0.86 8.99
N PRO A 51 5.00 1.11 7.80
CA PRO A 51 4.52 2.17 6.91
C PRO A 51 3.06 1.96 6.48
N TRP A 52 2.65 0.71 6.27
CA TRP A 52 1.26 0.41 5.91
C TRP A 52 0.28 0.72 7.05
N GLN A 53 0.64 0.43 8.29
CA GLN A 53 -0.19 0.81 9.45
C GLN A 53 -0.23 2.33 9.65
N GLU A 54 0.91 3.01 9.49
CA GLU A 54 0.98 4.48 9.52
C GLU A 54 0.06 5.09 8.46
N GLU A 55 0.10 4.59 7.22
CA GLU A 55 -0.81 4.99 6.14
C GLU A 55 -2.28 4.80 6.53
N MET A 56 -2.66 3.64 7.08
CA MET A 56 -4.04 3.38 7.52
C MET A 56 -4.51 4.35 8.61
N ILE A 57 -3.61 4.79 9.48
CA ILE A 57 -3.92 5.75 10.55
C ILE A 57 -3.99 7.18 10.00
N GLU A 58 -2.99 7.61 9.23
CA GLU A 58 -2.86 8.98 8.70
C GLU A 58 -3.95 9.32 7.68
N THR A 59 -4.37 8.34 6.88
CA THR A 59 -5.48 8.49 5.93
C THR A 59 -6.86 8.40 6.59
N GLY A 60 -6.93 8.08 7.88
CA GLY A 60 -8.17 7.95 8.64
C GLY A 60 -8.92 6.62 8.45
N VAL A 61 -8.49 5.77 7.51
CA VAL A 61 -9.12 4.48 7.19
C VAL A 61 -9.28 3.60 8.43
N PHE A 62 -8.27 3.55 9.29
CA PHE A 62 -8.35 2.80 10.54
C PHE A 62 -9.45 3.33 11.46
N GLY A 63 -9.63 4.64 11.56
CA GLY A 63 -10.68 5.25 12.38
C GLY A 63 -12.09 4.96 11.86
N GLU A 64 -12.25 4.88 10.54
CA GLU A 64 -13.54 4.58 9.90
C GLU A 64 -13.93 3.10 9.97
N LEU A 65 -12.94 2.19 9.90
CA LEU A 65 -13.18 0.74 9.84
C LEU A 65 -13.09 0.04 11.19
N ASN A 66 -12.26 0.52 12.11
CA ASN A 66 -12.06 -0.10 13.42
C ASN A 66 -13.16 0.31 14.41
N LEU A 67 -14.40 -0.08 14.12
CA LEU A 67 -15.58 0.32 14.89
C LEU A 67 -16.02 -0.76 15.88
N TRP A 68 -16.47 -0.32 17.06
CA TRP A 68 -17.13 -1.15 18.05
C TRP A 68 -18.62 -0.82 18.12
N GLY A 69 -19.46 -1.81 18.45
CA GLY A 69 -20.89 -1.60 18.61
C GLY A 69 -21.23 -0.75 19.84
N ALA A 70 -22.49 -0.33 19.94
CA ALA A 70 -22.95 0.52 21.04
C ALA A 70 -22.58 -0.06 22.41
N LYS A 71 -22.08 0.79 23.32
CA LYS A 71 -21.58 0.38 24.65
C LYS A 71 -20.41 -0.62 24.62
N GLY A 72 -19.64 -0.65 23.53
CA GLY A 72 -18.48 -1.53 23.39
C GLY A 72 -18.86 -2.99 23.12
N THR A 73 -20.06 -3.24 22.58
CA THR A 73 -20.45 -4.58 22.17
C THR A 73 -19.57 -5.07 21.02
N THR A 74 -19.25 -6.36 21.04
CA THR A 74 -18.45 -7.03 20.02
C THR A 74 -19.07 -6.86 18.62
N PRO A 75 -18.31 -6.36 17.64
CA PRO A 75 -18.67 -6.37 16.21
C PRO A 75 -18.99 -7.77 15.68
N GLN A 76 -19.78 -7.84 14.61
CA GLN A 76 -20.23 -9.11 14.03
C GLN A 76 -19.07 -9.96 13.48
N ASP A 77 -18.04 -9.33 12.92
CA ASP A 77 -16.82 -9.97 12.40
C ASP A 77 -15.95 -10.59 13.52
N LEU A 78 -16.13 -10.15 14.76
CA LEU A 78 -15.47 -10.71 15.95
C LEU A 78 -16.36 -11.69 16.73
N ASP A 79 -17.65 -11.87 16.37
CA ASP A 79 -18.53 -12.86 17.00
C ASP A 79 -18.23 -14.27 16.48
N ARG A 80 -17.70 -15.11 17.37
CA ARG A 80 -17.37 -16.52 17.10
C ARG A 80 -18.55 -17.36 16.60
N ASN A 81 -19.78 -16.98 16.95
CA ASN A 81 -20.99 -17.71 16.56
C ASN A 81 -21.68 -17.12 15.32
N ALA A 82 -21.21 -15.97 14.82
CA ALA A 82 -21.77 -15.37 13.62
C ALA A 82 -21.46 -16.24 12.39
N ARG A 83 -22.46 -16.43 11.54
CA ARG A 83 -22.23 -17.01 10.20
C ARG A 83 -21.54 -15.94 9.35
N PRO A 84 -20.57 -16.30 8.49
CA PRO A 84 -20.00 -15.36 7.55
C PRO A 84 -21.14 -14.75 6.73
N SER A 85 -21.31 -13.42 6.83
CA SER A 85 -22.28 -12.70 6.01
C SER A 85 -21.83 -12.79 4.56
N SER A 86 -22.77 -12.96 3.63
CA SER A 86 -22.49 -12.93 2.19
C SER A 86 -21.93 -11.58 1.71
N ASP A 87 -22.08 -10.54 2.54
CA ASP A 87 -21.57 -9.19 2.32
C ASP A 87 -20.13 -8.99 2.83
N ALA A 88 -19.52 -10.02 3.44
CA ALA A 88 -18.10 -10.05 3.82
C ALA A 88 -17.18 -10.21 2.60
N THR A 89 -17.44 -9.47 1.52
CA THR A 89 -16.34 -8.94 0.71
C THR A 89 -15.68 -7.83 1.51
N SER A 90 -14.99 -8.19 2.60
CA SER A 90 -13.83 -7.42 3.04
C SER A 90 -12.83 -7.53 1.89
N LYS A 91 -13.00 -6.67 0.89
CA LYS A 91 -12.00 -6.44 -0.13
C LYS A 91 -10.83 -5.87 0.65
N SER A 92 -9.91 -6.74 1.02
CA SER A 92 -8.58 -6.34 1.45
C SER A 92 -8.12 -5.31 0.43
N GLY A 93 -7.83 -4.09 0.88
CA GLY A 93 -7.29 -3.02 0.04
C GLY A 93 -5.89 -3.33 -0.48
N THR A 94 -5.46 -4.60 -0.42
CA THR A 94 -4.31 -5.09 -1.15
C THR A 94 -4.63 -4.94 -2.63
N CYS A 95 -3.98 -3.96 -3.23
CA CYS A 95 -3.83 -3.76 -4.66
C CYS A 95 -3.84 -5.11 -5.40
N LEU A 96 -4.97 -5.46 -6.03
CA LEU A 96 -5.00 -6.43 -7.12
C LEU A 96 -4.49 -5.70 -8.37
N LEU A 97 -3.20 -5.45 -8.40
CA LEU A 97 -2.46 -5.32 -9.64
C LEU A 97 -1.49 -6.49 -9.68
N LEU A 98 -1.99 -7.62 -10.18
CA LEU A 98 -1.38 -8.52 -11.16
C LEU A 98 -2.23 -9.79 -11.31
#